data_AF-A0A2H9LLC7-F1
#
_entry.id   AF-A0A2H9LLC7-F1
#
_cell.length_a   1.000
_cell.length_b   1.000
_cell.length_c   1.000
_cell.angle_alpha   90.00
_cell.angle_beta   90.00
_cell.angle_gamma   90.00
#
_symmetry.space_group_name_H-M   'P 1'
#
loop_
_entity.id
_entity.type
_entity.pdbx_description
1 polymer ?
#
loop_
_entity_poly.entity_id
_entity_poly.type
_entity_poly.pdbx_seq_one_letter_code
_entity_poly.pdbx_strand_id
1 'polypeptide(L)' 'MLFEGSNRVNLIKPSAIRRMLELSAGMKDVIHLEQGEPDFTTPGHILEAAVEATKRGF' A
#
# COMPACT_ATOMS: atom_id res chain seq x y z
N MET A 1 -24.27 8.52 -11.06
CA MET A 1 -24.44 9.26 -9.79
C MET A 1 -23.03 9.51 -9.26
N LEU A 2 -22.55 10.74 -9.30
CA LEU A 2 -21.25 11.08 -8.70
C LEU A 2 -21.52 11.35 -7.22
N PHE A 3 -20.99 10.52 -6.34
CA PHE A 3 -21.06 10.76 -4.89
C PHE A 3 -20.10 11.90 -4.55
N GLU A 4 -20.61 12.95 -3.90
CA GLU A 4 -19.79 14.01 -3.35
C GLU A 4 -19.32 13.60 -1.94
N GLY A 5 -18.01 13.62 -1.73
CA GLY A 5 -17.41 13.30 -0.43
C GLY A 5 -17.67 14.39 0.61
N SER A 6 -17.49 14.08 1.90
CA SER A 6 -17.60 15.11 2.95
C SER A 6 -16.63 16.27 2.72
N ASN A 7 -17.01 17.50 3.10
CA ASN A 7 -16.17 18.70 2.98
C ASN A 7 -14.76 18.54 3.58
N ARG A 8 -14.59 17.68 4.58
CA ARG A 8 -13.29 17.41 5.22
C ARG A 8 -12.27 16.78 4.26
N VAL A 9 -12.72 16.01 3.27
CA VAL A 9 -11.84 15.36 2.28
C VAL A 9 -11.17 16.41 1.40
N ASN A 10 -11.88 17.49 1.07
CA ASN A 10 -11.37 18.58 0.23
C ASN A 10 -10.20 19.36 0.88
N LEU A 11 -9.99 19.19 2.19
CA LEU A 11 -8.88 19.82 2.92
C LEU A 11 -7.59 18.99 2.88
N ILE A 12 -7.65 17.73 2.44
CA ILE A 12 -6.51 16.83 2.40
C ILE A 12 -5.67 17.17 1.16
N LYS A 13 -4.41 17.52 1.37
CA LYS A 13 -3.47 17.77 0.26
C LYS A 13 -3.12 16.45 -0.43
N PRO A 14 -2.90 16.45 -1.76
CA PRO A 14 -2.39 15.29 -2.47
C PRO A 14 -1.06 14.78 -1.88
N SER A 15 -0.89 13.46 -1.84
CA SER A 15 0.33 12.83 -1.30
C SER A 15 1.52 13.01 -2.25
N ALA A 16 2.61 13.57 -1.72
CA ALA A 16 3.87 13.69 -2.46
C ALA A 16 4.48 12.32 -2.80
N ILE A 17 4.39 11.36 -1.86
CA ILE A 17 4.85 9.97 -2.08
C ILE A 17 4.07 9.34 -3.23
N ARG A 18 2.74 9.52 -3.25
CA ARG A 18 1.89 8.99 -4.32
C ARG A 18 2.28 9.57 -5.68
N ARG A 19 2.47 10.89 -5.75
CA ARG A 19 2.89 11.56 -6.99
C ARG A 19 4.25 11.05 -7.48
N MET A 20 5.21 10.85 -6.58
CA MET A 20 6.53 10.34 -6.91
C MET A 20 6.46 8.91 -7.48
N LEU A 21 5.69 8.02 -6.84
CA LEU A 21 5.47 6.64 -7.31
C LEU A 21 4.84 6.60 -8.71
N GLU A 22 3.87 7.48 -8.97
CA GLU A 22 3.23 7.59 -10.30
C GLU A 22 4.20 8.06 -11.37
N LEU A 23 5.10 8.99 -11.03
CA LEU A 23 6.14 9.45 -11.95
C LEU A 23 7.19 8.35 -12.23
N SER A 24 7.61 7.60 -11.21
CA SER A 24 8.60 6.52 -11.38
C SER A 24 8.05 5.33 -12.17
N ALA A 25 6.73 5.08 -12.16
CA ALA A 25 6.13 3.95 -12.85
C ALA A 25 6.37 3.93 -14.37
N GLY A 26 6.64 5.10 -14.98
CA GLY A 26 6.97 5.22 -16.40
C GLY A 26 8.47 5.21 -16.71
N MET A 27 9.33 5.11 -15.69
CA MET A 27 10.78 5.22 -15.81
C MET A 27 11.43 3.83 -15.77
N LYS A 28 12.50 3.64 -16.54
CA LYS A 28 13.32 2.43 -16.45
C LYS A 28 14.47 2.65 -15.47
N ASP A 29 14.92 1.58 -14.83
CA ASP A 29 16.12 1.54 -14.00
C ASP A 29 16.10 2.51 -12.79
N VAL A 30 14.92 2.71 -12.19
CA VAL A 30 14.76 3.50 -10.96
C VAL A 30 15.11 2.67 -9.73
N ILE A 31 15.91 3.26 -8.83
CA ILE A 31 16.17 2.71 -7.49
C ILE A 31 15.16 3.35 -6.52
N HIS A 32 14.32 2.53 -5.91
CA HIS A 32 13.34 2.95 -4.91
C HIS A 32 13.97 2.96 -3.52
N LEU A 33 14.02 4.14 -2.89
CA LEU A 33 14.56 4.36 -1.53
C LEU A 33 13.51 4.95 -0.57
N GLU A 34 12.31 5.17 -1.07
CA GLU A 34 11.17 5.72 -0.36
C GLU A 34 10.30 4.66 0.32
N GLN A 35 10.52 3.39 0.00
CA GLN A 35 9.68 2.30 0.47
C GLN A 35 9.87 2.15 1.98
N GLY A 36 8.79 2.42 2.72
CA GLY A 36 8.77 2.37 4.18
C GLY A 36 8.40 0.99 4.75
N GLU A 37 8.32 -0.04 3.91
CA GLU A 37 8.02 -1.42 4.31
C GLU A 37 9.25 -2.31 4.16
N PRO A 38 9.33 -3.42 4.92
CA PRO A 38 10.45 -4.35 4.82
C PRO A 38 10.61 -4.95 3.42
N ASP A 39 11.84 -5.24 3.03
CA ASP A 39 12.20 -5.94 1.79
C ASP A 39 12.18 -7.47 1.92
N PHE A 40 11.91 -7.98 3.13
CA PHE A 40 11.78 -9.40 3.41
C PHE A 40 10.32 -9.82 3.55
N THR A 41 10.06 -11.09 3.26
CA THR A 41 8.74 -11.69 3.46
C THR A 41 8.46 -11.94 4.94
N THR A 42 7.18 -11.89 5.32
CA THR A 42 6.72 -12.28 6.65
C THR A 42 7.21 -13.69 7.01
N PRO A 43 7.72 -13.93 8.24
CA PRO A 43 8.16 -15.25 8.68
C PRO A 43 7.13 -16.37 8.45
N GLY A 44 7.61 -17.55 8.01
CA GLY A 44 6.75 -18.66 7.57
C GLY A 44 5.71 -19.11 8.59
N HIS A 45 6.09 -19.26 9.85
CA HIS A 45 5.16 -19.67 10.91
C HIS A 45 3.98 -18.70 11.11
N ILE A 46 4.16 -17.41 10.81
CA ILE A 46 3.10 -16.39 10.89
C ILE A 46 2.14 -16.57 9.71
N LEU A 47 2.67 -16.79 8.51
CA LEU A 47 1.87 -17.07 7.31
C LEU A 47 1.07 -18.38 7.47
N GLU A 48 1.69 -19.42 7.99
CA GLU A 48 1.04 -20.71 8.27
C GLU A 48 -0.11 -20.55 9.28
N ALA A 49 0.10 -19.78 10.35
CA ALA A 49 -0.94 -19.48 11.33
C ALA A 49 -2.12 -18.71 10.70
N ALA A 50 -1.84 -17.72 9.84
CA ALA A 50 -2.88 -16.97 9.13
C ALA A 50 -3.71 -17.87 8.21
N VAL A 51 -3.05 -18.75 7.42
CA VAL A 51 -3.71 -19.72 6.56
C VAL A 51 -4.59 -20.68 7.36
N GLU A 52 -4.07 -21.20 8.47
CA GLU A 52 -4.80 -22.13 9.32
C GLU A 52 -6.04 -21.48 9.96
N ALA A 53 -5.93 -20.24 10.42
CA ALA A 53 -7.06 -19.48 10.94
C ALA A 53 -8.18 -19.33 9.89
N THR A 54 -7.82 -18.95 8.66
CA THR A 54 -8.79 -18.86 7.54
C THR A 54 -9.43 -20.20 7.24
N LYS A 55 -8.67 -21.31 7.21
CA LYS A 55 -9.20 -22.66 6.97
C LYS A 55 -10.17 -23.13 8.07
N ARG A 56 -9.93 -22.73 9.32
CA ARG A 56 -10.78 -23.07 10.48
C ARG A 56 -12.07 -22.26 10.56
N GLY A 57 -12.28 -21.30 9.64
CA GLY A 57 -13.50 -20.51 9.59
C GLY A 57 -13.57 -19.41 10.66
N PHE A 58 -12.43 -18.79 10.96
CA PHE A 58 -12.44 -17.44 11.56
C PHE A 58 -13.20 -16.45 10.67
#